data_AF-A0A3D2IBB8-F1
#
_entry.id   AF-A0A3D2IBB8-F1
#
_cell.length_a   1.000
_cell.length_b   1.000
_cell.length_c   1.000
_cell.angle_alpha   90.00
_cell.angle_beta   90.00
_cell.angle_gamma   90.00
#
_symmetry.space_group_name_H-M   'P 1'
#
loop_
_entity.id
_entity.type
_entity.pdbx_description
1 polymer ?
#
loop_
_entity_poly.entity_id
_entity_poly.type
_entity_poly.pdbx_seq_one_letter_code
_entity_poly.pdbx_strand_id
1 'polypeptide(L)' 'MKYYLLIIAFWGFTSTGLAQRYDVKRYSVNEGMPSSQVYDIEFDENGFAWFATSYGVVRTDGVNFIT' A
#
# COMPACT_ATOMS: atom_id res chain seq x y z
N MET A 1 14.82 26.79 -41.31
CA MET A 1 15.52 26.91 -40.00
C MET A 1 14.61 27.22 -38.81
N LYS A 2 13.40 27.79 -39.00
CA LYS A 2 12.54 28.28 -37.90
C LYS A 2 11.86 27.19 -37.03
N TYR A 3 11.64 25.98 -37.55
CA TYR A 3 10.86 24.93 -36.86
C TYR A 3 11.71 23.93 -36.03
N TYR A 4 13.03 23.91 -36.19
CA TYR A 4 13.90 22.96 -35.48
C TYR A 4 13.89 23.19 -33.96
N LEU A 5 13.75 24.44 -33.52
CA LEU A 5 13.63 24.79 -32.10
C LEU A 5 12.36 24.22 -31.46
N LEU A 6 11.26 24.16 -32.22
CA LEU A 6 9.98 23.60 -31.74
C LEU A 6 10.05 22.07 -31.60
N ILE A 7 10.79 21.39 -32.49
CA ILE A 7 10.96 19.93 -32.46
C ILE A 7 11.84 19.50 -31.27
N ILE A 8 12.91 20.26 -30.97
CA ILE A 8 13.78 19.99 -29.80
C ILE A 8 13.01 20.19 -28.49
N ALA A 9 12.18 21.23 -28.41
CA ALA A 9 11.32 21.46 -27.25
C ALA A 9 10.28 20.34 -27.06
N PHE A 10 9.74 19.79 -28.15
CA PHE A 10 8.79 18.69 -28.12
C PHE A 10 9.43 17.36 -27.69
N TRP A 11 10.68 17.10 -28.07
CA TRP A 11 11.43 15.91 -27.62
C TRP A 11 11.85 15.99 -26.14
N GLY A 12 12.18 17.19 -25.64
CA GLY A 12 12.49 17.42 -24.22
C GLY A 12 11.29 17.29 -23.28
N PHE A 13 10.07 17.25 -23.81
CA PHE A 13 8.82 17.11 -23.05
C PHE A 13 8.37 15.65 -22.89
N THR A 14 9.21 14.67 -23.29
CA THR A 14 8.99 13.27 -22.94
C THR A 14 9.25 13.10 -21.44
N SER A 15 8.21 13.41 -20.66
CA SER A 15 8.21 13.35 -19.20
C SER A 15 8.68 11.98 -18.75
N THR A 16 9.75 11.93 -17.97
CA THR A 16 10.03 10.79 -17.10
C THR A 16 8.84 10.63 -16.16
N GLY A 17 7.96 9.67 -16.45
CA GLY A 17 6.91 9.30 -15.52
C GLY A 17 7.57 8.73 -14.28
N LEU A 18 7.58 9.48 -13.18
CA LEU A 18 7.95 8.92 -11.88
C LEU A 18 6.81 7.97 -11.50
N ALA A 19 7.04 6.67 -11.67
CA ALA A 19 6.13 5.67 -11.13
C ALA A 19 5.98 5.93 -9.62
N GLN A 20 4.74 6.05 -9.14
CA GLN A 20 4.52 6.31 -7.72
C GLN A 20 5.14 5.16 -6.91
N ARG A 21 5.97 5.50 -5.92
CA ARG A 21 6.48 4.52 -4.98
C ARG A 21 5.37 4.26 -3.96
N TYR A 22 4.76 3.08 -4.04
CA TYR A 22 3.73 2.68 -3.09
C TYR A 22 4.37 2.47 -1.71
N ASP A 23 3.83 3.13 -0.69
CA ASP A 23 4.28 2.95 0.69
C ASP A 23 3.56 1.74 1.29
N VAL A 24 4.33 0.71 1.64
CA VAL A 24 3.80 -0.53 2.23
C VAL A 24 4.21 -0.57 3.69
N LYS A 25 3.24 -0.34 4.57
CA LYS A 25 3.40 -0.64 5.99
C LYS A 25 3.34 -2.14 6.21
N ARG A 26 4.35 -2.69 6.88
CA ARG A 26 4.42 -4.12 7.23
C ARG A 26 4.01 -4.30 8.68
N TYR A 27 3.22 -5.33 8.93
CA TYR A 27 2.87 -5.80 10.27
C TYR A 27 3.31 -7.24 10.40
N SER A 28 3.80 -7.59 11.58
CA SER A 28 4.22 -8.93 11.96
C SER A 28 3.83 -9.18 13.41
N VAL A 29 4.24 -10.34 13.92
CA VAL A 29 4.14 -10.68 15.35
C VAL A 29 4.80 -9.63 16.26
N ASN A 30 5.84 -8.94 15.79
CA ASN A 30 6.50 -7.90 16.58
C ASN A 30 5.65 -6.63 16.74
N GLU A 31 4.71 -6.39 15.82
CA GLU A 31 3.78 -5.26 15.85
C GLU A 31 2.43 -5.62 16.48
N GLY A 32 2.28 -6.82 17.05
CA GLY A 32 1.09 -7.25 17.79
C GLY A 32 0.14 -8.17 17.04
N MET A 33 0.45 -8.60 15.81
CA MET A 33 -0.34 -9.62 15.13
C MET A 33 -0.17 -10.99 15.82
N PRO A 34 -1.23 -11.81 15.98
CA PRO A 34 -1.08 -13.16 16.52
C PRO A 34 -0.23 -14.10 15.65
N SER A 35 -0.21 -13.87 14.34
CA SER A 35 0.59 -14.63 13.37
C SER A 35 0.96 -13.76 12.17
N SER A 36 2.09 -14.06 11.52
CA SER A 36 2.41 -13.49 10.21
C SER A 36 1.66 -14.14 9.05
N GLN A 37 1.01 -15.28 9.29
CA GLN A 37 0.22 -15.98 8.27
C GLN A 37 -1.25 -15.58 8.36
N VAL A 38 -1.73 -14.87 7.34
CA VAL A 38 -3.12 -14.44 7.18
C VAL A 38 -3.77 -15.28 6.09
N TYR A 39 -4.95 -15.83 6.37
CA TYR A 39 -5.74 -16.63 5.44
C TYR A 39 -6.87 -15.83 4.81
N ASP A 40 -7.45 -14.89 5.54
CA ASP A 40 -8.57 -14.09 5.07
C ASP A 40 -8.62 -12.72 5.75
N ILE A 41 -9.25 -11.75 5.08
CA ILE A 41 -9.38 -10.36 5.53
C ILE A 41 -10.79 -9.85 5.20
N GLU A 42 -11.48 -9.34 6.22
CA GLU A 42 -12.79 -8.68 6.05
C GLU A 42 -12.84 -7.32 6.75
N PHE A 43 -13.65 -6.41 6.23
CA PHE A 43 -13.86 -5.08 6.82
C PHE A 43 -15.28 -4.97 7.35
N ASP A 44 -15.42 -4.42 8.57
CA ASP A 44 -16.74 -4.13 9.12
C ASP A 44 -17.21 -2.71 8.80
N GLU A 45 -18.50 -2.45 9.07
CA GLU A 45 -19.13 -1.15 8.82
C GLU A 45 -18.57 -0.02 9.69
N ASN A 46 -17.85 -0.35 10.78
CA ASN A 46 -17.22 0.63 11.66
C ASN A 46 -15.79 0.99 11.20
N GLY A 47 -15.31 0.39 10.11
CA GLY A 47 -14.00 0.65 9.53
C GLY A 47 -12.86 -0.16 10.16
N PHE A 48 -13.15 -1.21 10.94
CA PHE A 48 -12.11 -2.14 11.40
C PHE A 48 -11.84 -3.22 10.35
N ALA A 49 -10.58 -3.66 10.31
CA ALA A 49 -10.19 -4.85 9.57
C ALA A 49 -10.10 -6.05 10.51
N TRP A 50 -10.61 -7.20 10.04
CA TRP A 50 -10.60 -8.48 10.72
C TRP A 50 -9.71 -9.44 9.94
N PHE A 51 -8.67 -9.97 10.57
CA PHE A 51 -7.72 -10.89 9.94
C PHE A 51 -7.89 -12.28 10.54
N ALA A 52 -8.18 -13.26 9.68
CA ALA A 52 -8.14 -14.67 10.05
C ALA A 52 -6.69 -15.17 9.95
N THR A 53 -6.04 -15.40 11.09
CA THR A 53 -4.64 -15.81 11.15
C THR A 53 -4.49 -17.26 11.60
N SER A 54 -3.30 -17.85 11.47
CA SER A 54 -3.05 -19.21 11.97
C SER A 54 -3.12 -19.38 13.47
N TYR A 55 -3.15 -18.30 14.24
CA TYR A 55 -3.31 -18.32 15.70
C TYR A 55 -4.60 -17.63 16.18
N GLY A 56 -5.61 -17.51 15.31
CA GLY A 56 -6.92 -16.96 15.65
C GLY A 56 -7.27 -15.70 14.85
N VAL A 57 -8.40 -15.09 15.19
CA VAL A 57 -8.90 -13.87 14.56
C VAL A 57 -8.41 -12.65 15.32
N VAL A 58 -7.99 -11.61 14.60
CA VAL A 58 -7.58 -10.33 15.19
C VAL A 58 -8.29 -9.18 14.51
N ARG A 59 -8.72 -8.19 15.30
CA ARG A 59 -9.30 -6.93 14.83
C ARG A 59 -8.24 -5.83 14.88
N THR A 60 -8.20 -4.95 13.87
CA THR A 60 -7.32 -3.78 13.85
C THR A 60 -7.99 -2.52 13.30
N ASP A 61 -7.59 -1.38 13.83
CA ASP A 61 -7.88 -0.02 13.31
C ASP A 61 -6.74 0.50 12.39
N GLY A 62 -5.74 -0.32 12.09
CA GLY A 62 -4.53 0.06 11.35
C GLY A 62 -3.38 0.59 12.22
N VAL A 63 -3.58 0.69 13.53
CA VAL A 63 -2.57 1.09 14.51
C VAL A 63 -2.39 0.02 15.58
N ASN A 64 -3.50 -0.48 16.11
CA ASN A 64 -3.54 -1.43 17.21
C ASN A 64 -4.16 -2.75 16.75
N PHE A 65 -3.66 -3.85 17.32
CA PHE A 65 -4.22 -5.19 17.13
C PHE A 65 -4.89 -5.62 18.43
N ILE A 66 -6.16 -6.02 18.34
CA ILE A 66 -6.96 -6.49 19.47
C ILE A 66 -7.39 -7.93 19.15
N THR A 67 -6.94 -8.86 19.98
CA THR A 67 -7.30 -10.28 19.93
C THR A 67 -8.52 -10.54 20.79
#